data_AF-A0AAD5BW64-F1
#
_entry.id   AF-A0AAD5BW64-F1
#
_cell.length_a   1.000
_cell.length_b   1.000
_cell.length_c   1.000
_cell.angle_alpha   90.00
_cell.angle_beta   90.00
_cell.angle_gamma   90.00
#
_symmetry.space_group_name_H-M   'P 1'
#
loop_
_entity.id
_entity.type
_entity.pdbx_description
1 polymer ?
#
loop_
_entity_poly.entity_id
_entity_poly.type
_entity_poly.pdbx_seq_one_letter_code
_entity_poly.pdbx_strand_id
1 'polypeptide(L)'
;MSTKVKKYLLDGSPGANFTRISYKEIKEKQRKAQAIENAAAAQNRMANFQVMLEKEKANIGTHMHIHRPMEADAQDQGNAPLEKVQLQFERKMAQMKSYWEDVRVQIDQGRTKTCDIISQLRDIEVLLLKDLPTSKRDELQACFSSVCAEADTVVKKILHHMKTPQIHFSDCFNELATTSLQSN
;
A
#
# COMPACT_ATOMS: atom_id res chain seq x y z
N MET A 1 25.18 -50.59 5.64
CA MET A 1 24.05 -51.55 5.61
C MET A 1 24.66 -52.91 5.33
N SER A 2 24.30 -53.94 6.10
CA SER A 2 24.86 -55.29 5.95
C SER A 2 24.34 -55.96 4.68
N THR A 3 25.19 -56.78 4.03
CA THR A 3 24.86 -57.58 2.84
C THR A 3 23.67 -58.51 3.06
N LYS A 4 23.50 -59.02 4.30
CA LYS A 4 22.35 -59.87 4.67
C LYS A 4 21.03 -59.11 4.59
N VAL A 5 20.98 -57.87 5.09
CA VAL A 5 19.76 -57.05 5.09
C VAL A 5 19.36 -56.66 3.67
N LYS A 6 20.33 -56.36 2.80
CA LYS A 6 20.08 -56.11 1.38
C LYS A 6 19.46 -57.32 0.68
N LYS A 7 19.93 -58.53 0.99
CA LYS A 7 19.45 -59.78 0.39
C LYS A 7 17.98 -60.05 0.76
N TYR A 8 17.66 -60.00 2.06
CA TYR A 8 16.28 -60.14 2.56
C TYR A 8 15.28 -59.17 1.92
N LEU A 9 15.69 -57.93 1.64
CA LEU A 9 14.80 -56.91 1.05
C LEU A 9 14.59 -57.08 -0.46
N LEU A 10 15.51 -57.76 -1.16
CA LEU A 10 15.50 -57.85 -2.63
C LEU A 10 15.12 -59.24 -3.16
N ASP A 11 15.17 -60.28 -2.32
CA ASP A 11 14.93 -61.68 -2.71
C ASP A 11 13.51 -61.95 -3.27
N GLY A 12 12.53 -61.07 -3.02
CA GLY A 12 11.15 -61.21 -3.51
C GLY A 12 10.86 -60.57 -4.87
N SER A 13 11.80 -59.82 -5.47
CA SER A 13 11.54 -59.06 -6.70
C SER A 13 12.77 -59.04 -7.62
N PRO A 14 12.86 -59.96 -8.60
CA PRO A 14 13.92 -59.98 -9.60
C PRO A 14 13.91 -58.67 -10.42
N GLY A 15 14.89 -57.80 -10.19
CA GLY A 15 14.98 -56.48 -10.82
C GLY A 15 14.92 -55.29 -9.84
N ALA A 16 14.62 -55.52 -8.57
CA ALA A 16 14.65 -54.46 -7.56
C ALA A 16 16.09 -54.00 -7.25
N ASN A 17 16.29 -52.69 -7.18
CA ASN A 17 17.56 -52.06 -6.83
C ASN A 17 17.39 -51.25 -5.52
N PHE A 18 18.35 -51.40 -4.60
CA PHE A 18 18.42 -50.59 -3.39
C PHE A 18 19.36 -49.40 -3.57
N THR A 19 18.78 -48.20 -3.66
CA THR A 19 19.54 -46.93 -3.59
C THR A 19 19.66 -46.48 -2.14
N ARG A 20 20.90 -46.41 -1.63
CA ARG A 20 21.15 -45.85 -0.30
C ARG A 20 21.15 -44.34 -0.39
N ILE A 21 20.21 -43.69 0.29
CA ILE A 21 20.13 -42.22 0.37
C ILE A 21 20.51 -41.82 1.79
N SER A 22 21.31 -40.77 1.94
CA SER A 22 21.67 -40.22 3.25
C SER A 22 20.62 -39.23 3.75
N TYR A 23 20.52 -39.07 5.08
CA TYR A 23 19.68 -38.03 5.68
C TYR A 23 20.06 -36.62 5.21
N LYS A 24 21.37 -36.37 4.99
CA LYS A 24 21.87 -35.10 4.47
C LYS A 24 21.33 -34.80 3.08
N GLU A 25 21.33 -35.79 2.18
CA GLU A 25 20.77 -35.62 0.82
C GLU A 25 19.27 -35.34 0.83
N ILE A 26 18.50 -36.01 1.70
CA ILE A 26 17.06 -35.76 1.83
C ILE A 26 16.82 -34.31 2.31
N LYS A 27 17.54 -33.88 3.34
CA LYS A 27 17.44 -32.51 3.87
C LYS A 27 17.84 -31.45 2.83
N GLU A 28 18.88 -31.73 2.04
CA GLU A 28 19.31 -30.84 0.97
C GLU A 28 18.28 -30.74 -0.16
N LYS A 29 17.71 -31.87 -0.59
CA LYS A 29 16.62 -31.90 -1.58
C LYS A 29 15.42 -31.10 -1.10
N GLN A 30 15.04 -31.24 0.17
CA GLN A 30 13.92 -30.51 0.75
C GLN A 30 14.19 -29.00 0.82
N ARG A 31 15.40 -28.59 1.20
CA ARG A 31 15.81 -27.16 1.15
C ARG A 31 15.75 -26.59 -0.26
N LYS A 32 16.22 -27.33 -1.26
CA LYS A 32 16.16 -26.92 -2.66
C LYS A 32 14.72 -26.74 -3.14
N ALA A 33 13.83 -27.68 -2.79
CA ALA A 33 12.41 -27.56 -3.12
C ALA A 33 11.77 -26.33 -2.47
N GLN A 34 12.02 -26.12 -1.17
CA GLN A 34 11.53 -24.96 -0.43
C GLN A 34 12.04 -23.64 -1.01
N ALA A 35 13.30 -23.58 -1.45
CA ALA A 35 13.88 -22.41 -2.07
C ALA A 35 13.17 -22.02 -3.39
N ILE A 36 12.80 -23.03 -4.19
CA ILE A 36 12.06 -22.82 -5.44
C ILE A 36 10.65 -22.28 -5.14
N GLU A 37 9.96 -22.86 -4.16
CA GLU A 37 8.64 -22.39 -3.74
C GLU A 37 8.68 -20.95 -3.19
N ASN A 38 9.68 -20.63 -2.36
CA ASN A 38 9.88 -19.27 -1.84
C ASN A 38 10.16 -18.26 -2.96
N ALA A 39 11.00 -18.64 -3.95
CA ALA A 39 11.28 -17.80 -5.11
C ALA A 39 10.00 -17.49 -5.90
N ALA A 40 9.22 -18.52 -6.21
CA ALA A 40 7.96 -18.37 -6.95
C ALA A 40 6.94 -17.54 -6.17
N ALA A 41 6.83 -17.76 -4.85
CA ALA A 41 5.96 -16.98 -3.98
C ALA A 41 6.38 -15.50 -3.95
N ALA A 42 7.68 -15.20 -3.86
CA ALA A 42 8.19 -13.84 -3.87
C ALA A 42 7.89 -13.14 -5.20
N GLN A 43 8.10 -13.82 -6.34
CA GLN A 43 7.77 -13.29 -7.66
C GLN A 43 6.29 -12.98 -7.80
N ASN A 44 5.42 -13.92 -7.43
CA ASN A 44 3.96 -13.73 -7.50
C ASN A 44 3.51 -12.59 -6.60
N ARG A 45 4.07 -12.47 -5.40
CA ARG A 45 3.76 -11.35 -4.50
C ARG A 45 4.23 -10.02 -5.05
N MET A 46 5.44 -9.94 -5.60
CA MET A 46 5.94 -8.72 -6.26
C MET A 46 5.03 -8.31 -7.42
N ALA A 47 4.64 -9.23 -8.29
CA ALA A 47 3.74 -8.95 -9.41
C ALA A 47 2.35 -8.45 -8.95
N ASN A 48 1.73 -9.14 -7.99
CA ASN A 48 0.46 -8.72 -7.42
C ASN A 48 0.56 -7.35 -6.74
N PHE A 49 1.68 -7.09 -6.05
CA PHE A 49 1.91 -5.83 -5.38
C PHE A 49 2.11 -4.69 -6.39
N GLN A 50 2.80 -4.91 -7.51
CA GLN A 50 2.89 -3.92 -8.60
C GLN A 50 1.52 -3.56 -9.17
N VAL A 51 0.64 -4.54 -9.39
CA VAL A 51 -0.75 -4.27 -9.85
C VAL A 51 -1.50 -3.40 -8.84
N MET A 52 -1.31 -3.66 -7.54
CA MET A 52 -1.90 -2.85 -6.48
C MET A 52 -1.35 -1.42 -6.48
N LEU A 53 -0.04 -1.23 -6.66
CA LEU A 53 0.59 0.08 -6.75
C LEU A 53 0.08 0.88 -7.95
N GLU A 54 -0.06 0.26 -9.12
CA GLU A 54 -0.62 0.91 -10.32
C GLU A 54 -2.08 1.34 -10.12
N LYS A 55 -2.89 0.48 -9.49
CA LYS A 55 -4.26 0.85 -9.12
C LYS A 55 -4.29 2.06 -8.18
N GLU A 56 -3.40 2.10 -7.19
CA GLU A 56 -3.34 3.21 -6.25
C GLU A 56 -2.87 4.51 -6.94
N LYS A 57 -1.90 4.44 -7.86
CA LYS A 57 -1.49 5.58 -8.69
C LYS A 57 -2.68 6.17 -9.47
N ALA A 58 -3.52 5.33 -10.06
CA ALA A 58 -4.70 5.76 -10.82
C ALA A 58 -5.79 6.37 -9.93
N ASN A 59 -6.04 5.78 -8.76
CA ASN A 59 -7.00 6.31 -7.78
C ASN A 59 -6.62 7.71 -7.30
N ILE A 60 -5.35 7.93 -7.00
CA ILE A 60 -4.83 9.22 -6.57
C ILE A 60 -5.08 10.30 -7.64
N GLY A 61 -4.92 9.98 -8.93
CA GLY A 61 -5.18 10.91 -10.03
C GLY A 61 -6.65 11.31 -10.20
N THR A 62 -7.59 10.48 -9.74
CA THR A 62 -9.03 10.67 -10.00
C THR A 62 -9.72 11.55 -8.94
N HIS A 63 -9.18 11.64 -7.72
CA HIS A 63 -9.73 12.50 -6.67
C HIS A 63 -9.48 14.01 -6.86
N MET A 64 -8.76 14.44 -7.91
CA MET A 64 -8.51 15.86 -8.22
C MET A 64 -9.75 16.65 -8.67
N HIS A 65 -10.88 16.01 -9.01
CA HIS A 65 -11.97 16.68 -9.74
C HIS A 65 -13.28 16.94 -8.97
N ILE A 66 -13.44 16.45 -7.73
CA ILE A 66 -14.79 16.36 -7.14
C ILE A 66 -15.19 17.57 -6.26
N HIS A 67 -14.26 18.35 -5.71
CA HIS A 67 -14.61 19.44 -4.79
C HIS A 67 -14.28 20.82 -5.35
N ARG A 68 -14.94 21.21 -6.44
CA ARG A 68 -15.28 22.63 -6.63
C ARG A 68 -16.63 22.82 -5.94
N PRO A 69 -16.71 23.51 -4.78
CA PRO A 69 -17.99 23.96 -4.27
C PRO A 69 -18.62 24.78 -5.39
N MET A 70 -19.83 24.40 -5.78
CA MET A 70 -20.65 25.23 -6.64
C MET A 70 -20.87 26.55 -5.90
N GLU A 71 -20.09 27.56 -6.24
CA GLU A 71 -20.34 28.95 -5.89
C GLU A 71 -21.67 29.30 -6.54
N ALA A 72 -22.75 29.12 -5.77
CA ALA A 72 -24.02 29.76 -6.07
C ALA A 72 -23.84 31.23 -5.71
N ASP A 73 -23.22 31.97 -6.63
CA ASP A 73 -23.19 33.43 -6.62
C ASP A 73 -24.63 33.95 -6.68
N ALA A 74 -25.13 34.37 -5.53
CA ALA A 74 -26.17 35.38 -5.43
C ALA A 74 -25.60 36.49 -4.56
N GLN A 75 -24.73 37.30 -5.17
CA GLN A 75 -24.21 38.54 -4.62
C GLN A 75 -25.34 39.58 -4.65
N ASP A 76 -26.09 39.66 -3.55
CA ASP A 76 -27.01 40.76 -3.29
C ASP A 76 -26.35 41.72 -2.30
N GLN A 77 -25.65 42.71 -2.86
CA GLN A 77 -25.08 43.85 -2.13
C GLN A 77 -26.20 44.81 -1.73
N GLY A 78 -26.73 44.63 -0.53
CA GLY A 78 -27.60 45.59 0.14
C GLY A 78 -27.54 45.35 1.63
N ASN A 79 -27.34 46.42 2.42
CA ASN A 79 -27.24 46.45 3.89
C ASN A 79 -27.96 45.27 4.56
N ALA A 80 -27.19 44.24 4.89
CA ALA A 80 -27.72 42.96 5.31
C ALA A 80 -28.18 43.04 6.78
N PRO A 81 -29.40 42.60 7.11
CA PRO A 81 -29.84 42.45 8.50
C PRO A 81 -28.86 41.55 9.26
N LEU A 82 -28.66 41.80 10.57
CA LEU A 82 -27.77 41.02 11.44
C LEU A 82 -28.01 39.49 11.33
N GLU A 83 -29.26 39.07 11.12
CA GLU A 83 -29.64 37.67 10.86
C GLU A 83 -29.00 37.07 9.58
N LYS A 84 -28.83 37.85 8.51
CA LYS A 84 -28.25 37.38 7.23
C LYS A 84 -26.74 37.11 7.38
N VAL A 85 -26.04 37.92 8.19
CA VAL A 85 -24.63 37.71 8.54
C VAL A 85 -24.46 36.48 9.43
N GLN A 86 -25.35 36.30 10.42
CA GLN A 86 -25.33 35.13 11.30
C GLN A 86 -25.58 33.82 10.52
N LEU A 87 -26.55 33.80 9.60
CA LEU A 87 -26.81 32.64 8.74
C LEU A 87 -25.64 32.33 7.79
N GLN A 88 -24.93 33.35 7.29
CA GLN A 88 -23.74 33.17 6.48
C GLN A 88 -22.59 32.55 7.27
N PHE A 89 -22.39 33.01 8.51
CA PHE A 89 -21.39 32.47 9.42
C PHE A 89 -21.67 30.99 9.75
N GLU A 90 -22.92 30.66 10.10
CA GLU A 90 -23.34 29.27 10.36
C GLU A 90 -23.12 28.36 9.15
N ARG A 91 -23.43 28.85 7.94
CA ARG A 91 -23.17 28.12 6.69
C ARG A 91 -21.69 27.86 6.47
N LYS A 92 -20.83 28.86 6.66
CA LYS A 92 -19.37 28.73 6.51
C LYS A 92 -18.78 27.78 7.57
N MET A 93 -19.27 27.85 8.81
CA MET A 93 -18.90 26.90 9.87
C MET A 93 -19.28 25.45 9.52
N ALA A 94 -20.47 25.23 8.95
CA ALA A 94 -20.89 23.91 8.48
C ALA A 94 -20.00 23.38 7.35
N GLN A 95 -19.62 24.25 6.38
CA GLN A 95 -18.67 23.91 5.32
C GLN A 95 -17.30 23.51 5.90
N MET A 96 -16.77 24.31 6.83
CA MET A 96 -15.49 24.03 7.49
C MET A 96 -15.53 22.70 8.26
N LYS A 97 -16.63 22.39 8.94
CA LYS A 97 -16.82 21.09 9.60
C LYS A 97 -16.84 19.93 8.62
N SER A 98 -17.53 20.09 7.48
CA SER A 98 -17.55 19.08 6.41
C SER A 98 -16.16 18.83 5.84
N TYR A 99 -15.41 19.90 5.55
CA TYR A 99 -14.01 19.77 5.14
C TYR A 99 -13.20 19.03 6.19
N TRP A 100 -13.43 19.28 7.48
CA TRP A 100 -12.58 18.69 8.53
C TRP A 100 -12.78 17.20 8.64
N GLU A 101 -14.03 16.77 8.48
CA GLU A 101 -14.33 15.35 8.44
C GLU A 101 -13.72 14.68 7.20
N ASP A 102 -13.77 15.33 6.04
CA ASP A 102 -13.13 14.81 4.84
C ASP A 102 -11.59 14.68 5.01
N VAL A 103 -10.93 15.70 5.59
CA VAL A 103 -9.49 15.64 5.88
C VAL A 103 -9.15 14.51 6.83
N ARG A 104 -9.95 14.31 7.89
CA ARG A 104 -9.78 13.18 8.81
C ARG A 104 -9.84 11.85 8.05
N VAL A 105 -10.86 11.67 7.21
CA VAL A 105 -11.04 10.47 6.40
C VAL A 105 -9.85 10.26 5.46
N GLN A 106 -9.36 11.31 4.78
CA GLN A 106 -8.20 11.23 3.90
C GLN A 106 -6.92 10.84 4.65
N ILE A 107 -6.69 11.39 5.85
CA ILE A 107 -5.55 11.03 6.70
C ILE A 107 -5.60 9.56 7.10
N ASP A 108 -6.77 9.07 7.56
CA ASP A 108 -6.94 7.68 7.98
C ASP A 108 -6.78 6.70 6.82
N GLN A 109 -7.33 7.04 5.64
CA GLN A 109 -7.15 6.26 4.42
C GLN A 109 -5.67 6.24 3.97
N GLY A 110 -5.01 7.40 3.96
CA GLY A 110 -3.60 7.50 3.57
C GLY A 110 -2.67 6.72 4.51
N ARG A 111 -2.95 6.76 5.82
CA ARG A 111 -2.27 5.93 6.82
C ARG A 111 -2.48 4.45 6.55
N THR A 112 -3.72 4.01 6.37
CA THR A 112 -4.07 2.59 6.13
C THR A 112 -3.34 2.05 4.90
N LYS A 113 -3.42 2.78 3.78
CA LYS A 113 -2.74 2.40 2.53
C LYS A 113 -1.23 2.31 2.68
N THR A 114 -0.63 3.26 3.41
CA THR A 114 0.82 3.23 3.68
C THR A 114 1.20 2.03 4.53
N CYS A 115 0.41 1.69 5.55
CA CYS A 115 0.63 0.49 6.37
C CYS A 115 0.49 -0.80 5.55
N ASP A 116 -0.48 -0.87 4.64
CA ASP A 116 -0.66 -2.02 3.75
C ASP A 116 0.55 -2.21 2.83
N ILE A 117 1.03 -1.12 2.21
CA ILE A 117 2.24 -1.09 1.38
C ILE A 117 3.45 -1.62 2.17
N ILE A 118 3.67 -1.12 3.39
CA ILE A 118 4.78 -1.56 4.25
C ILE A 118 4.68 -3.05 4.58
N SER A 119 3.46 -3.54 4.84
CA SER A 119 3.22 -4.94 5.18
C SER A 119 3.53 -5.86 3.99
N GLN A 120 3.11 -5.49 2.77
CA GLN A 120 3.43 -6.24 1.55
C GLN A 120 4.93 -6.31 1.28
N LEU A 121 5.65 -5.20 1.46
CA LEU A 121 7.11 -5.16 1.31
C LEU A 121 7.81 -6.09 2.29
N ARG A 122 7.38 -6.10 3.57
CA ARG A 122 7.93 -7.01 4.58
C ARG A 122 7.68 -8.48 4.27
N ASP A 123 6.48 -8.82 3.80
CA ASP A 123 6.15 -10.19 3.41
C ASP A 123 7.07 -10.69 2.28
N ILE A 124 7.37 -9.82 1.30
CA ILE A 124 8.31 -10.13 0.22
C ILE A 124 9.73 -10.28 0.77
N GLU A 125 10.19 -9.33 1.59
CA GLU A 125 11.53 -9.36 2.20
C GLU A 125 11.76 -10.66 2.98
N VAL A 126 10.79 -11.09 3.78
CA VAL A 126 10.86 -12.35 4.54
C VAL A 126 11.05 -13.57 3.63
N LEU A 127 10.45 -13.58 2.44
CA LEU A 127 10.64 -14.67 1.47
C LEU A 127 12.05 -14.63 0.86
N LEU A 128 12.60 -13.43 0.60
CA LEU A 128 13.95 -13.26 0.05
C LEU A 128 15.05 -13.66 1.03
N LEU A 129 14.78 -13.56 2.34
CA LEU A 129 15.72 -13.98 3.39
C LEU A 129 15.77 -15.50 3.58
N LYS A 130 14.80 -16.27 3.05
CA LYS A 130 14.69 -17.72 3.29
C LYS A 130 15.40 -18.55 2.23
N ASP A 131 16.56 -19.10 2.59
CA ASP A 131 17.22 -20.25 1.95
C ASP A 131 17.25 -20.24 0.40
N LEU A 132 17.41 -19.06 -0.22
CA LEU A 132 17.52 -18.91 -1.66
C LEU A 132 18.97 -19.12 -2.14
N PRO A 133 19.19 -19.84 -3.28
CA PRO A 133 20.46 -19.84 -3.98
C PRO A 133 20.88 -18.42 -4.34
N THR A 134 22.18 -18.12 -4.23
CA THR A 134 22.73 -16.77 -4.43
C THR A 134 22.29 -16.14 -5.75
N SER A 135 22.43 -16.86 -6.88
CA SER A 135 22.05 -16.33 -8.19
C SER A 135 20.57 -15.94 -8.31
N LYS A 136 19.67 -16.71 -7.68
CA LYS A 136 18.24 -16.40 -7.67
C LYS A 136 17.90 -15.28 -6.70
N ARG A 137 18.62 -15.19 -5.58
CA ARG A 137 18.47 -14.08 -4.63
C ARG A 137 18.84 -12.76 -5.29
N ASP A 138 19.96 -12.71 -6.01
CA ASP A 138 20.44 -11.48 -6.65
C ASP A 138 19.42 -10.96 -7.69
N GLU A 139 18.87 -11.86 -8.51
CA GLU A 139 17.81 -11.55 -9.48
C GLU A 139 16.56 -10.98 -8.79
N LEU A 140 16.06 -11.67 -7.75
CA LEU A 140 14.86 -11.25 -7.04
C LEU A 140 15.07 -9.96 -6.24
N GLN A 141 16.28 -9.73 -5.73
CA GLN A 141 16.63 -8.54 -4.98
C GLN A 141 16.66 -7.30 -5.88
N ALA A 142 17.11 -7.44 -7.14
CA ALA A 142 17.00 -6.37 -8.14
C ALA A 142 15.52 -6.03 -8.42
N CYS A 143 14.69 -7.04 -8.65
CA CYS A 143 13.24 -6.84 -8.82
C CYS A 143 12.60 -6.17 -7.60
N PHE A 144 12.92 -6.66 -6.40
CA PHE A 144 12.39 -6.12 -5.15
C PHE A 144 12.80 -4.66 -4.94
N SER A 145 14.05 -4.30 -5.26
CA SER A 145 14.53 -2.93 -5.19
C SER A 145 13.72 -2.00 -6.12
N SER A 146 13.40 -2.46 -7.33
CA SER A 146 12.54 -1.70 -8.25
C SER A 146 11.13 -1.51 -7.69
N VAL A 147 10.54 -2.56 -7.11
CA VAL A 147 9.21 -2.49 -6.47
C VAL A 147 9.23 -1.55 -5.26
N CYS A 148 10.30 -1.53 -4.47
CA CYS A 148 10.47 -0.60 -3.36
C CYS A 148 10.49 0.87 -3.84
N ALA A 149 11.22 1.18 -4.91
CA ALA A 149 11.27 2.52 -5.47
C ALA A 149 9.90 2.99 -6.00
N GLU A 150 9.14 2.06 -6.57
CA GLU A 150 7.78 2.33 -7.01
C GLU A 150 6.84 2.59 -5.83
N ALA A 151 6.90 1.75 -4.79
CA ALA A 151 6.14 1.92 -3.56
C ALA A 151 6.45 3.26 -2.87
N ASP A 152 7.72 3.65 -2.80
CA ASP A 152 8.15 4.95 -2.27
C ASP A 152 7.52 6.12 -3.04
N THR A 153 7.49 6.02 -4.37
CA THR A 153 6.83 7.02 -5.22
C THR A 153 5.33 7.13 -4.92
N VAL A 154 4.65 6.00 -4.74
CA VAL A 154 3.21 5.98 -4.39
C VAL A 154 2.98 6.56 -3.00
N VAL A 155 3.75 6.16 -1.99
CA VAL A 155 3.63 6.69 -0.62
C VAL A 155 3.88 8.20 -0.59
N LYS A 156 4.86 8.71 -1.33
CA LYS A 156 5.09 10.15 -1.47
C LYS A 156 3.88 10.87 -2.05
N LYS A 157 3.22 10.29 -3.07
CA LYS A 157 1.98 10.84 -3.63
C LYS A 157 0.84 10.83 -2.61
N ILE A 158 0.64 9.73 -1.88
CA ILE A 158 -0.37 9.65 -0.81
C ILE A 158 -0.11 10.74 0.24
N LEU A 159 1.13 10.88 0.70
CA LEU A 159 1.51 11.90 1.70
C LEU A 159 1.32 13.33 1.19
N HIS A 160 1.60 13.58 -0.09
CA HIS A 160 1.32 14.87 -0.70
C HIS A 160 -0.19 15.18 -0.69
N HIS A 161 -1.04 14.21 -1.03
CA HIS A 161 -2.49 14.38 -1.00
C HIS A 161 -3.02 14.62 0.41
N MET A 162 -2.40 14.05 1.45
CA MET A 162 -2.78 14.35 2.83
C MET A 162 -2.43 15.79 3.26
N LYS A 163 -1.48 16.46 2.59
CA LYS A 163 -1.08 17.85 2.92
C LYS A 163 -1.96 18.90 2.23
N THR A 164 -2.49 18.61 1.04
CA THR A 164 -3.28 19.57 0.25
C THR A 164 -4.53 20.09 0.98
N PRO A 165 -5.31 19.28 1.71
CA PRO A 165 -6.49 19.77 2.41
C PRO A 165 -6.19 20.78 3.52
N GLN A 166 -4.96 20.81 4.05
CA GLN A 166 -4.52 21.81 5.02
C GLN A 166 -4.53 23.23 4.44
N ILE A 167 -4.33 23.37 3.12
CA ILE A 167 -4.30 24.66 2.42
C ILE A 167 -5.71 25.25 2.33
N HIS A 168 -6.71 24.44 2.00
CA HIS A 168 -8.12 24.87 1.89
C HIS A 168 -8.72 25.37 3.22
N PHE A 169 -8.24 24.86 4.36
CA PHE A 169 -8.63 25.39 5.66
C PHE A 169 -8.16 26.80 5.90
N SER A 170 -6.89 27.07 5.55
CA SER A 170 -6.33 28.42 5.69
C SER A 170 -7.14 29.42 4.89
N ASP A 171 -7.57 29.06 3.68
CA ASP A 171 -8.40 29.91 2.83
C ASP A 171 -9.78 30.16 3.46
N CYS A 172 -10.42 29.12 4.00
CA CYS A 172 -11.70 29.28 4.72
C CYS A 172 -11.57 30.21 5.94
N PHE A 173 -10.49 30.11 6.72
CA PHE A 173 -10.24 31.00 7.86
C PHE A 173 -10.03 32.45 7.40
N ASN A 174 -9.26 32.65 6.34
CA ASN A 174 -9.00 33.97 5.78
C ASN A 174 -10.28 34.63 5.25
N GLU A 175 -11.14 33.88 4.55
CA GLU A 175 -12.46 34.35 4.12
C GLU A 175 -13.40 34.70 5.27
N LEU A 176 -13.38 33.90 6.34
CA LEU A 176 -14.19 34.14 7.53
C LEU A 176 -13.76 35.43 8.23
N ALA A 177 -12.45 35.68 8.30
CA ALA A 177 -11.89 36.90 8.87
C ALA A 177 -12.25 38.15 8.05
N THR A 178 -12.21 38.07 6.72
CA THR A 178 -12.54 39.21 5.85
C THR A 178 -14.03 39.54 5.82
N THR A 179 -14.90 38.52 5.79
CA THR A 179 -16.36 38.71 5.86
C THR A 179 -16.82 39.31 7.19
N SER A 180 -16.16 38.95 8.29
CA SER A 180 -16.47 39.53 9.62
C SER A 180 -15.98 40.98 9.80
N LEU A 181 -15.01 41.43 9.00
CA LEU A 181 -14.48 42.80 9.05
C LEU A 181 -15.26 43.78 8.17
N GLN A 182 -15.94 43.28 7.12
CA GLN A 182 -16.74 44.09 6.19
C GLN A 182 -18.16 44.40 6.70
N SER A 183 -18.59 43.79 7.81
CA SER A 183 -19.92 44.01 8.40
C SER A 183 -19.94 45.04 9.54
N ASN A 184 -18.84 45.76 9.78
CA ASN A 184 -18.71 46.83 10.79
C ASN A 184 -18.76 48.21 10.16
#